data_AF-A0A958G0Z7-F1
#
_entry.id   AF-A0A958G0Z7-F1
#
_cell.length_a   1.000
_cell.length_b   1.000
_cell.length_c   1.000
_cell.angle_alpha   90.00
_cell.angle_beta   90.00
_cell.angle_gamma   90.00
#
_symmetry.space_group_name_H-M   'P 1'
#
loop_
_entity.id
_entity.type
_entity.pdbx_description
1 polymer ?
#
loop_
_entity_poly.entity_id
_entity_poly.type
_entity_poly.pdbx_seq_one_letter_code
_entity_poly.pdbx_strand_id
1 'polypeptide(L)'
;KINKLNTAIHAYRHEPSAVLLGYLLSLAAQLLLVVMNYCLAISLNIEQITFSYLLLVIPVSFVISLAPSINGLGVRDFGYKSLLTQIGVSSAQALSLSFLNTLVPMALSTIGGVLLLFYRRYVPPAEA
;
A
#
# COMPACT_ATOMS: atom_id res chain seq x y z
N LYS A 1 -18.77 -1.06 22.06
CA LYS A 1 -17.68 -0.80 21.09
C LYS A 1 -16.52 -0.01 21.72
N ILE A 2 -16.79 1.08 22.46
CA ILE A 2 -15.75 1.91 23.12
C ILE A 2 -14.93 1.13 24.17
N ASN A 3 -15.57 0.28 24.98
CA ASN A 3 -14.83 -0.53 25.99
C ASN A 3 -13.81 -1.49 25.35
N LYS A 4 -14.12 -2.12 24.21
CA LYS A 4 -13.18 -3.01 23.49
C LYS A 4 -11.97 -2.25 22.91
N LEU A 5 -12.19 -1.03 22.42
CA LEU A 5 -11.11 -0.15 21.96
C LEU A 5 -10.19 0.22 23.12
N ASN A 6 -10.77 0.54 24.28
CA ASN A 6 -10.00 0.89 25.47
C ASN A 6 -9.20 -0.32 26.01
N THR A 7 -9.78 -1.54 26.00
CA THR A 7 -9.05 -2.76 26.39
C THR A 7 -7.91 -3.09 25.44
N ALA A 8 -8.10 -2.91 24.13
CA ALA A 8 -7.03 -3.12 23.13
C ALA A 8 -5.89 -2.11 23.29
N ILE A 9 -6.21 -0.84 23.52
CA ILE A 9 -5.21 0.21 23.80
C ILE A 9 -4.46 -0.10 25.11
N HIS A 10 -5.16 -0.58 26.13
CA HIS A 10 -4.54 -1.00 27.39
C HIS A 10 -3.65 -2.24 27.26
N ALA A 11 -3.97 -3.18 26.37
CA ALA A 11 -3.16 -4.37 26.11
C ALA A 11 -1.80 -4.04 25.44
N TYR A 12 -1.74 -3.01 24.57
CA TYR A 12 -0.49 -2.58 23.92
C TYR A 12 0.33 -1.58 24.76
N ARG A 13 -0.25 -1.03 25.84
CA ARG A 13 0.41 0.00 26.66
C ARG A 13 1.64 -0.49 27.41
N HIS A 14 1.76 -1.81 27.62
CA HIS A 14 2.89 -2.43 28.34
C HIS A 14 3.95 -3.07 27.43
N GLU A 15 3.77 -3.07 26.11
CA GLU A 15 4.70 -3.68 25.14
C GLU A 15 5.13 -2.65 24.07
N PRO A 16 5.96 -1.65 24.42
CA PRO A 16 6.44 -0.64 23.47
C PRO A 16 7.26 -1.25 22.32
N SER A 17 7.87 -2.42 22.56
CA SER A 17 8.57 -3.24 21.58
C SER A 17 7.67 -3.63 20.40
N ALA A 18 6.45 -4.10 20.67
CA ALA A 18 5.48 -4.52 19.67
C ALA A 18 4.98 -3.33 18.84
N VAL A 19 4.75 -2.18 19.48
CA VAL A 19 4.35 -0.94 18.80
C VAL A 19 5.46 -0.43 17.88
N LEU A 20 6.71 -0.42 18.36
CA LEU A 20 7.86 0.00 17.57
C LEU A 20 8.08 -0.95 16.38
N LEU A 21 7.99 -2.26 16.59
CA LEU A 21 8.11 -3.25 15.52
C LEU A 21 7.02 -3.07 14.46
N GLY A 22 5.77 -2.87 14.87
CA GLY A 22 4.67 -2.59 13.94
C GLY A 22 4.89 -1.31 13.13
N TYR A 23 5.43 -0.27 13.75
CA TYR A 23 5.77 0.98 13.06
C TYR A 23 6.90 0.78 12.06
N LEU A 24 7.98 0.08 12.43
CA LEU A 24 9.10 -0.24 11.54
C LEU A 24 8.66 -1.10 10.36
N LEU A 25 7.81 -2.10 10.59
CA LEU A 25 7.24 -2.93 9.52
C LEU A 25 6.37 -2.10 8.57
N SER A 26 5.59 -1.15 9.11
CA SER A 26 4.79 -0.23 8.28
C SER A 26 5.68 0.69 7.44
N LEU A 27 6.75 1.24 8.01
CA LEU A 27 7.74 2.03 7.27
C LEU A 27 8.42 1.20 6.18
N ALA A 28 8.81 -0.04 6.48
CA ALA A 28 9.42 -0.95 5.52
C ALA A 28 8.45 -1.25 4.36
N ALA A 29 7.18 -1.50 4.65
CA ALA A 29 6.15 -1.69 3.62
C ALA A 29 6.00 -0.45 2.74
N GLN A 30 6.00 0.75 3.33
CA GLN A 30 5.92 2.00 2.58
C GLN A 30 7.13 2.20 1.67
N LEU A 31 8.34 1.93 2.17
CA LEU A 31 9.56 1.99 1.37
C LEU A 31 9.54 0.97 0.22
N LEU A 32 9.04 -0.25 0.47
CA LEU A 32 8.92 -1.26 -0.57
C LEU A 32 7.99 -0.80 -1.71
N LEU A 33 6.89 -0.11 -1.38
CA LEU A 33 6.00 0.49 -2.38
C LEU A 33 6.68 1.61 -3.17
N VAL A 34 7.53 2.42 -2.53
CA VAL A 34 8.33 3.44 -3.22
C VAL A 34 9.32 2.80 -4.19
N VAL A 35 10.05 1.77 -3.75
CA VAL A 35 11.00 1.03 -4.59
C VAL A 35 10.28 0.39 -5.77
N MET A 36 9.14 -0.26 -5.54
CA MET A 36 8.32 -0.83 -6.62
C MET A 36 7.94 0.23 -7.65
N ASN A 37 7.41 1.38 -7.23
CA ASN A 37 7.02 2.45 -8.14
C ASN A 37 8.21 3.03 -8.91
N TYR A 38 9.38 3.12 -8.26
CA TYR A 38 10.60 3.58 -8.92
C TYR A 38 11.06 2.59 -10.01
N CYS A 39 11.04 1.28 -9.72
CA CYS A 39 11.33 0.26 -10.73
C CYS A 39 10.34 0.32 -11.91
N LEU A 40 9.05 0.55 -11.64
CA LEU A 40 8.05 0.72 -12.69
C LEU A 40 8.30 1.98 -13.53
N ALA A 41 8.65 3.11 -12.90
CA ALA A 41 9.00 4.34 -13.61
C ALA A 41 10.21 4.14 -14.54
N ILE A 42 11.25 3.43 -14.07
CA ILE A 42 12.41 3.06 -14.90
C ILE A 42 11.98 2.15 -16.06
N SER A 43 11.14 1.14 -15.80
CA SER A 43 10.66 0.22 -16.86
C SER A 43 9.86 0.92 -17.96
N LEU A 44 9.20 2.03 -17.63
CA LEU A 44 8.45 2.87 -18.56
C LEU A 44 9.31 3.99 -19.18
N ASN A 45 10.62 4.03 -18.91
CA ASN A 45 11.55 5.08 -19.34
C ASN A 45 11.09 6.49 -18.94
N ILE A 46 10.57 6.66 -17.72
CA ILE A 46 10.13 7.95 -17.19
C ILE A 46 11.28 8.56 -16.36
N GLU A 47 12.17 9.29 -17.02
CA GLU A 47 13.36 9.88 -16.40
C GLU A 47 13.06 11.05 -15.45
N GLN A 48 11.89 11.69 -15.60
CA GLN A 48 11.51 12.84 -14.77
C GLN A 48 11.25 12.44 -13.30
N ILE A 49 10.93 11.16 -13.05
CA ILE A 49 10.57 10.68 -11.72
C ILE A 49 11.85 10.34 -10.94
N THR A 50 12.16 11.15 -9.92
CA THR A 50 13.24 10.87 -8.98
C THR A 50 12.74 10.03 -7.80
N PHE A 51 13.60 9.18 -7.23
CA PHE A 51 13.30 8.39 -6.04
C PHE A 51 12.83 9.25 -4.85
N SER A 52 13.46 10.41 -4.64
CA SER A 52 13.10 11.37 -3.58
C SER A 52 11.69 11.94 -3.76
N TYR A 53 11.24 12.13 -5.01
CA TYR A 53 9.88 12.59 -5.30
C TYR A 53 8.85 11.51 -4.94
N LEU A 54 9.13 10.25 -5.24
CA LEU A 54 8.25 9.13 -4.89
C LEU A 54 8.13 8.92 -3.37
N LEU A 55 9.17 9.24 -2.59
CA LEU A 55 9.08 9.23 -1.12
C LEU A 55 8.00 10.17 -0.57
N LEU A 56 7.65 11.24 -1.30
CA LEU A 56 6.56 12.14 -0.94
C LEU A 56 5.24 11.73 -1.58
N VAL A 57 5.25 11.41 -2.88
CA VAL A 57 4.04 11.09 -3.64
C VAL A 57 3.35 9.84 -3.10
N ILE A 58 4.09 8.80 -2.74
CA ILE A 58 3.49 7.52 -2.32
C ILE A 58 2.71 7.68 -0.99
N PRO A 59 3.27 8.22 0.10
CA PRO A 59 2.49 8.50 1.32
C PRO A 59 1.29 9.42 1.08
N VAL A 60 1.45 10.49 0.29
CA VAL A 60 0.36 11.42 -0.02
C VAL A 60 -0.76 10.71 -0.80
N SER A 61 -0.41 9.84 -1.75
CA SER A 61 -1.40 9.06 -2.51
C SER A 61 -2.22 8.12 -1.60
N PHE A 62 -1.60 7.56 -0.56
CA PHE A 62 -2.30 6.77 0.46
C PHE A 62 -3.27 7.62 1.30
N VAL A 63 -2.88 8.84 1.68
CA VAL A 63 -3.79 9.77 2.37
C VAL A 63 -4.98 10.12 1.48
N ILE A 64 -4.75 10.37 0.19
CA ILE A 64 -5.82 10.61 -0.79
C ILE A 64 -6.76 9.40 -0.91
N SER A 65 -6.24 8.18 -0.73
CA SER A 65 -7.02 6.93 -0.77
C SER A 65 -7.97 6.76 0.41
N LEU A 66 -7.82 7.55 1.49
CA LEU A 66 -8.77 7.56 2.61
C LEU A 66 -10.13 8.14 2.21
N ALA A 67 -10.18 8.88 1.11
CA ALA A 67 -11.44 9.30 0.51
C ALA A 67 -12.24 8.06 0.05
N PRO A 68 -13.58 8.10 0.19
CA PRO A 68 -14.43 6.96 -0.18
C PRO A 68 -14.20 6.59 -1.66
N SER A 69 -13.65 5.41 -1.90
CA SER A 69 -13.33 4.91 -3.24
C SER A 69 -13.29 3.38 -3.24
N ILE A 70 -13.50 2.76 -4.42
CA ILE A 70 -13.36 1.31 -4.58
C ILE A 70 -11.86 1.01 -4.68
N ASN A 71 -11.23 0.65 -3.57
CA ASN A 71 -9.80 0.30 -3.51
C ASN A 71 -8.83 1.44 -3.95
N GLY A 72 -9.21 2.71 -3.76
CA GLY A 72 -8.43 3.84 -4.25
C GLY A 72 -8.64 4.17 -5.73
N LEU A 73 -9.29 3.30 -6.52
CA LEU A 73 -9.55 3.55 -7.93
C LEU A 73 -10.37 4.82 -8.10
N GLY A 74 -9.90 5.70 -8.99
CA GLY A 74 -10.45 7.05 -9.17
C GLY A 74 -9.68 8.09 -8.38
N VAL A 75 -9.93 8.23 -7.07
CA VAL A 75 -9.39 9.35 -6.28
C VAL A 75 -7.87 9.25 -6.09
N ARG A 76 -7.35 8.07 -5.71
CA ARG A 76 -5.91 7.85 -5.56
C ARG A 76 -5.21 8.04 -6.90
N ASP A 77 -5.74 7.40 -7.94
CA ASP A 77 -5.10 7.34 -9.24
C ASP A 77 -5.11 8.70 -9.94
N PHE A 78 -6.19 9.48 -9.77
CA PHE A 78 -6.27 10.86 -10.24
C PHE A 78 -5.30 11.77 -9.48
N GLY A 79 -5.22 11.64 -8.15
CA GLY A 79 -4.27 12.39 -7.33
C GLY A 79 -2.82 12.06 -7.69
N TYR A 80 -2.50 10.78 -7.84
CA TYR A 80 -1.20 10.29 -8.25
C TYR A 80 -0.81 10.82 -9.64
N LYS A 81 -1.70 10.70 -10.63
CA LYS A 81 -1.50 11.27 -11.96
C LYS A 81 -1.29 12.77 -11.90
N SER A 82 -2.11 13.50 -11.14
CA SER A 82 -2.02 14.96 -11.03
C SER A 82 -0.66 15.39 -10.50
N LEU A 83 -0.16 14.73 -9.45
CA LEU A 83 1.18 14.99 -8.90
C LEU A 83 2.27 14.72 -9.96
N LEU A 84 2.23 13.57 -10.63
CA LEU A 84 3.22 13.23 -11.67
C LEU A 84 3.22 14.22 -12.84
N THR A 85 2.05 14.71 -13.26
CA THR A 85 1.98 15.68 -14.36
C THR A 85 2.58 17.04 -14.00
N GLN A 86 2.66 17.40 -12.71
CA GLN A 86 3.28 18.66 -12.26
C GLN A 86 4.80 18.68 -12.46
N ILE A 87 5.45 17.51 -12.49
CA ILE A 87 6.89 17.39 -12.76
C ILE A 87 7.19 17.11 -14.25
N GLY A 88 6.21 17.30 -15.13
CA GLY A 88 6.38 17.19 -16.58
C GLY A 88 6.22 15.78 -17.15
N VAL A 89 5.73 14.80 -16.37
CA VAL A 89 5.40 13.47 -16.89
C VAL A 89 4.17 13.56 -17.79
N SER A 90 4.21 12.94 -18.97
CA SER A 90 3.06 12.95 -19.88
C SER A 90 1.86 12.23 -19.28
N SER A 91 0.64 12.65 -19.65
CA SER A 91 -0.59 12.00 -19.16
C SER A 91 -0.65 10.50 -19.48
N ALA A 92 -0.09 10.08 -20.62
CA ALA A 92 -0.04 8.67 -21.02
C ALA A 92 0.91 7.85 -20.14
N GLN A 93 2.10 8.38 -19.83
CA GLN A 93 3.05 7.75 -18.92
C GLN A 93 2.52 7.67 -17.49
N ALA A 94 1.94 8.76 -16.98
CA ALA A 94 1.35 8.79 -15.64
C ALA A 94 0.18 7.80 -15.48
N LEU A 95 -0.66 7.67 -16.53
CA LEU A 95 -1.72 6.67 -16.55
C LEU A 95 -1.16 5.24 -16.58
N SER A 96 -0.14 4.98 -17.40
CA SER A 96 0.52 3.67 -17.50
C SER A 96 1.13 3.25 -16.16
N LEU A 97 1.81 4.18 -15.49
CA LEU A 97 2.42 3.93 -14.18
C LEU A 97 1.35 3.67 -13.10
N SER A 98 0.28 4.46 -13.07
CA SER A 98 -0.85 4.26 -12.16
C SER A 98 -1.52 2.89 -12.35
N PHE A 99 -1.70 2.48 -13.61
CA PHE A 99 -2.27 1.19 -13.96
C PHE A 99 -1.38 0.04 -13.49
N LEU A 100 -0.07 0.08 -13.74
CA LEU A 100 0.88 -0.93 -13.27
C LEU A 100 0.96 -0.97 -11.74
N ASN A 101 0.90 0.19 -11.07
CA ASN A 101 0.88 0.28 -9.62
C ASN A 101 -0.35 -0.41 -9.00
N THR A 102 -1.46 -0.53 -9.74
CA THR A 102 -2.64 -1.30 -9.29
C THR A 102 -2.53 -2.77 -9.71
N LEU A 103 -2.12 -3.04 -10.96
CA LEU A 103 -2.07 -4.38 -11.53
C LEU A 103 -1.06 -5.30 -10.83
N VAL A 104 0.13 -4.79 -10.49
CA VAL A 104 1.20 -5.60 -9.90
C VAL A 104 0.81 -6.12 -8.50
N PRO A 105 0.36 -5.28 -7.54
CA PRO A 105 -0.14 -5.77 -6.26
C PRO A 105 -1.35 -6.70 -6.39
N MET A 106 -2.25 -6.45 -7.35
CA MET A 106 -3.38 -7.33 -7.61
C MET A 106 -2.92 -8.73 -8.05
N ALA A 107 -1.98 -8.81 -8.99
CA ALA A 107 -1.42 -10.07 -9.45
C ALA A 107 -0.72 -10.85 -8.32
N LEU A 108 0.06 -10.16 -7.48
CA LEU A 108 0.69 -10.75 -6.31
C LEU A 108 -0.35 -11.25 -5.29
N SER A 109 -1.43 -10.49 -5.08
CA SER A 109 -2.51 -10.87 -4.17
C SER A 109 -3.25 -12.12 -4.64
N THR A 110 -3.38 -12.32 -5.96
CA THR A 110 -3.97 -13.54 -6.52
C THR A 110 -3.18 -14.79 -6.11
N ILE A 111 -1.85 -14.72 -6.02
CA ILE A 111 -1.01 -15.84 -5.56
C ILE A 111 -1.39 -16.24 -4.13
N GLY A 112 -1.52 -15.26 -3.23
CA GLY A 112 -1.98 -15.50 -1.85
C GLY A 112 -3.39 -16.10 -1.79
N GLY A 113 -4.29 -15.62 -2.65
CA GLY A 113 -5.64 -16.18 -2.79
C GLY A 113 -5.66 -17.63 -3.27
N VAL A 114 -4.80 -17.99 -4.22
CA VAL A 114 -4.64 -19.37 -4.70
C VAL A 114 -4.06 -20.25 -3.60
N LEU A 115 -3.04 -19.79 -2.87
CA LEU A 115 -2.46 -20.53 -1.74
C LEU A 115 -3.51 -20.80 -0.64
N LEU A 116 -4.43 -19.87 -0.41
CA LEU A 116 -5.53 -20.05 0.54
C LEU A 116 -6.44 -21.24 0.15
N LEU A 117 -6.68 -21.48 -1.14
CA LEU A 117 -7.51 -22.61 -1.59
C LEU A 117 -6.90 -23.97 -1.21
N PHE A 118 -5.57 -24.03 -1.11
CA PHE A 118 -4.84 -25.24 -0.72
C PHE A 118 -4.59 -25.31 0.80
N TYR A 119 -4.78 -24.22 1.54
CA TYR A 119 -4.57 -24.19 2.98
C TYR A 119 -5.77 -24.81 3.71
N ARG A 120 -5.62 -26.05 4.20
CA ARG A 120 -6.60 -26.68 5.09
C ARG A 120 -6.68 -25.89 6.39
N ARG A 121 -7.87 -25.35 6.71
CA ARG A 121 -8.15 -24.76 8.04
C ARG A 121 -7.90 -25.81 9.12
N TYR A 122 -6.93 -25.54 9.99
CA TYR A 122 -6.86 -26.18 11.30
C TYR A 122 -8.08 -25.70 12.11
N VAL A 123 -9.06 -26.58 12.30
CA VAL A 123 -10.17 -26.34 13.23
C VAL A 123 -9.70 -26.89 14.58
N PRO A 124 -9.43 -26.03 15.59
CA PRO A 124 -9.08 -26.52 16.91
C PRO A 124 -10.25 -27.36 17.47
N PRO A 125 -9.97 -28.50 18.15
CA PRO A 125 -11.02 -29.33 18.73
C PRO A 125 -11.85 -28.51 19.70
N ALA A 126 -13.18 -28.66 19.65
CA ALA A 126 -14.09 -28.03 20.59
C ALA A 126 -13.76 -28.54 22.00
N GLU A 127 -13.47 -27.62 22.93
CA GLU A 127 -13.36 -27.95 24.35
C GLU A 127 -14.70 -28.54 24.81
N ALA A 128 -14.66 -29.78 25.30
CA ALA A 128 -15.82 -30.56 25.76
C ALA A 128 -16.14 -30.27 27.24
#